data_AF-A0A134CFB0-F1
#
_entry.id   AF-A0A134CFB0-F1
#
_cell.length_a   1.000
_cell.length_b   1.000
_cell.length_c   1.000
_cell.angle_alpha   90.00
_cell.angle_beta   90.00
_cell.angle_gamma   90.00
#
_symmetry.space_group_name_H-M   'P 1'
#
loop_
_entity.id
_entity.type
_entity.pdbx_description
1 polymer ?
#
loop_
_entity_poly.entity_id
_entity_poly.type
_entity_poly.pdbx_seq_one_letter_code
_entity_poly.pdbx_strand_id
1 'polypeptide(L)'
;MFIELNLILNIFAVVTAYFAMFLSFRDACTGIVMNVLKRITSEENLNRRVLKYGISVFCVLLCWGIILVNAPILKFTPILGCLIGIIACFLPACLVWKLDYLKKYKDWKLIPVIFMGLILLISPIISLW
;
A
#
# COMPACT_ATOMS: atom_id res chain seq x y z
N MET A 1 -1.98 -9.46 36.14
CA MET A 1 -0.60 -9.40 35.59
C MET A 1 -0.55 -9.73 34.10
N PHE A 2 -1.07 -10.88 33.63
CA PHE A 2 -1.06 -11.22 32.19
C PHE A 2 -1.93 -10.29 31.30
N ILE A 3 -3.06 -9.80 31.82
CA ILE A 3 -3.97 -8.90 31.09
C ILE A 3 -3.30 -7.53 30.80
N GLU A 4 -2.60 -6.97 31.78
CA GLU A 4 -1.87 -5.70 31.66
C GLU A 4 -0.77 -5.75 30.60
N LEU A 5 0.01 -6.84 30.59
CA LEU A 5 1.07 -7.07 29.59
C LEU A 5 0.49 -7.20 28.18
N ASN A 6 -0.65 -7.88 28.03
CA ASN A 6 -1.32 -8.06 26.75
C ASN A 6 -1.86 -6.74 26.20
N LEU A 7 -2.42 -5.89 27.06
CA LEU A 7 -2.89 -4.56 26.68
C LEU A 7 -1.75 -3.68 26.17
N ILE A 8 -0.63 -3.66 26.90
CA ILE A 8 0.57 -2.90 26.52
C ILE A 8 1.11 -3.40 25.18
N LEU A 9 1.28 -4.72 25.03
CA LEU A 9 1.75 -5.34 23.78
C LEU A 9 0.84 -5.00 22.59
N ASN A 10 -0.48 -5.05 22.79
CA ASN A 10 -1.43 -4.72 21.73
C ASN A 10 -1.34 -3.23 21.32
N ILE A 11 -1.23 -2.32 22.28
CA ILE A 11 -1.05 -0.88 22.00
C ILE A 11 0.25 -0.64 21.23
N PHE A 12 1.36 -1.23 21.67
CA PHE A 12 2.64 -1.13 20.95
C PHE A 12 2.54 -1.72 19.54
N ALA A 13 1.91 -2.88 19.37
CA ALA A 13 1.73 -3.50 18.07
C ALA A 13 0.94 -2.60 17.11
N VAL A 14 -0.17 -2.01 17.56
CA VAL A 14 -0.99 -1.10 16.75
C VAL A 14 -0.20 0.16 16.39
N VAL A 15 0.53 0.75 17.34
CA VAL A 15 1.35 1.95 17.09
C VAL A 15 2.48 1.66 16.08
N THR A 16 3.17 0.53 16.22
CA THR A 16 4.23 0.12 15.28
C THR A 16 3.66 -0.13 13.88
N ALA A 17 2.53 -0.83 13.76
CA ALA A 17 1.88 -1.08 12.47
C ALA A 17 1.43 0.22 11.80
N TYR A 18 0.89 1.16 12.59
CA TYR A 18 0.51 2.48 12.10
C TYR A 18 1.71 3.25 11.54
N PHE A 19 2.82 3.32 12.28
CA PHE A 19 4.02 4.02 11.80
C PHE A 19 4.62 3.38 10.55
N ALA A 20 4.64 2.05 10.47
CA ALA A 20 5.11 1.34 9.28
C ALA A 20 4.28 1.73 8.04
N MET A 21 2.95 1.68 8.13
CA MET A 21 2.07 2.07 7.02
C MET A 21 2.18 3.56 6.69
N PHE A 22 2.26 4.44 7.70
CA PHE A 22 2.44 5.87 7.49
C PHE A 22 3.73 6.19 6.73
N LEU A 23 4.84 5.51 7.06
CA LEU A 23 6.11 5.66 6.37
C LEU A 23 6.00 5.23 4.91
N SER A 24 5.42 4.06 4.65
CA SER A 24 5.20 3.54 3.29
C SER A 24 4.35 4.48 2.44
N PHE A 25 3.29 5.04 3.03
CA PHE A 25 2.45 6.02 2.33
C PHE A 25 3.21 7.31 2.01
N ARG A 26 3.97 7.84 2.98
CA ARG A 26 4.80 9.04 2.78
C ARG A 26 5.85 8.82 1.67
N ASP A 27 6.46 7.65 1.63
CA ASP A 27 7.45 7.31 0.60
C ASP A 27 6.79 7.14 -0.77
N ALA A 28 5.59 6.54 -0.84
CA ALA A 28 4.81 6.45 -2.08
C ALA A 28 4.45 7.83 -2.62
N CYS A 29 3.90 8.72 -1.76
CA CYS A 29 3.60 10.10 -2.13
C CYS A 29 4.86 10.86 -2.57
N THR A 30 5.98 10.70 -1.87
CA THR A 30 7.25 11.31 -2.25
C THR A 30 7.74 10.81 -3.61
N GLY A 31 7.62 9.51 -3.90
CA GLY A 31 7.97 8.93 -5.19
C GLY A 31 7.10 9.48 -6.33
N ILE A 32 5.77 9.51 -6.13
CA ILE A 32 4.83 10.05 -7.12
C ILE A 32 5.13 11.52 -7.41
N VAL A 33 5.24 12.35 -6.36
CA VAL A 33 5.51 13.77 -6.51
C VAL A 33 6.87 14.01 -7.17
N MET A 34 7.92 13.27 -6.78
CA MET A 34 9.23 13.39 -7.41
C MET A 34 9.20 13.02 -8.90
N ASN A 35 8.46 11.97 -9.27
CA ASN A 35 8.32 11.55 -10.67
C ASN A 35 7.55 12.58 -11.51
N VAL A 36 6.45 13.13 -10.98
CA VAL A 36 5.67 14.19 -11.64
C VAL A 36 6.50 15.46 -11.78
N LEU A 37 7.22 15.85 -10.72
CA LEU A 37 7.97 17.09 -10.68
C LEU A 37 9.21 17.03 -11.59
N LYS A 38 9.89 15.89 -11.68
CA LYS A 38 10.94 15.64 -12.68
C LYS A 38 10.41 15.71 -14.12
N ARG A 39 9.12 15.38 -14.33
CA ARG A 39 8.48 15.42 -15.65
C ARG A 39 8.05 16.83 -16.06
N ILE A 40 7.76 17.71 -15.11
CA ILE A 40 7.26 19.08 -15.36
C ILE A 40 8.38 20.13 -15.25
N THR A 41 9.39 19.93 -14.40
CA THR A 41 10.49 20.88 -14.18
C THR A 41 11.83 20.17 -14.38
N SER A 42 12.53 20.56 -15.46
CA SER A 42 13.89 20.12 -15.74
C SER A 42 14.84 20.77 -14.74
N GLU A 43 15.44 19.92 -13.91
CA GLU A 43 16.74 20.06 -13.26
C GLU A 43 17.03 21.33 -12.40
N GLU A 44 17.66 21.09 -11.24
CA GLU A 44 18.47 22.04 -10.48
C GLU A 44 17.89 22.79 -9.26
N ASN A 45 16.58 23.01 -9.10
CA ASN A 45 16.05 23.75 -7.90
C ASN A 45 15.05 22.97 -7.03
N LEU A 46 15.28 21.67 -6.82
CA LEU A 46 14.40 20.85 -5.99
C LEU A 46 14.89 20.73 -4.54
N ASN A 47 14.35 21.59 -3.67
CA ASN A 47 14.56 21.47 -2.23
C ASN A 47 13.80 20.25 -1.67
N ARG A 48 14.42 19.08 -1.77
CA ARG A 48 13.89 17.79 -1.29
C ARG A 48 13.45 17.85 0.18
N ARG A 49 14.07 18.70 1.00
CA ARG A 49 13.69 18.88 2.40
C ARG A 49 12.32 19.50 2.56
N VAL A 50 12.04 20.58 1.84
CA VAL A 50 10.71 21.24 1.86
C VAL A 50 9.65 20.32 1.29
N LEU A 51 9.97 19.58 0.21
CA LEU A 51 9.02 18.64 -0.38
C LEU A 51 8.65 17.50 0.61
N LYS A 52 9.66 16.89 1.25
CA LYS A 52 9.42 15.85 2.26
C LYS A 52 8.62 16.37 3.45
N TYR A 53 8.93 17.59 3.93
CA TYR A 53 8.17 18.21 5.01
C TYR A 53 6.73 18.49 4.61
N GLY A 54 6.50 19.05 3.42
CA GLY A 54 5.17 19.34 2.89
C GLY A 54 4.31 18.08 2.73
N ILE A 55 4.89 16.99 2.19
CA ILE A 55 4.20 15.70 2.08
C ILE A 55 3.88 15.14 3.47
N SER A 56 4.80 15.26 4.44
CA SER A 56 4.55 14.78 5.79
C SER A 56 3.39 15.53 6.47
N VAL A 57 3.35 16.87 6.34
CA VAL A 57 2.25 17.69 6.86
C VAL A 57 0.93 17.33 6.17
N PHE A 58 0.96 17.17 4.84
CA PHE A 58 -0.23 16.77 4.07
C PHE A 58 -0.77 15.40 4.51
N CYS A 59 0.10 14.40 4.74
CA CYS A 59 -0.31 13.09 5.23
C CYS A 59 -0.99 13.18 6.61
N VAL A 60 -0.46 14.00 7.52
CA VAL A 60 -1.06 14.21 8.85
C VAL A 60 -2.44 14.89 8.73
N LEU A 61 -2.58 15.90 7.86
CA LEU A 61 -3.86 16.55 7.59
C LEU A 61 -4.87 15.61 6.94
N LEU A 62 -4.44 14.71 6.06
CA LEU A 62 -5.30 13.67 5.48
C LEU A 62 -5.81 12.71 6.55
N CYS A 63 -4.93 12.20 7.43
CA CYS A 63 -5.32 11.37 8.55
C CYS A 63 -6.35 12.09 9.45
N TRP A 64 -6.11 13.37 9.73
CA TRP A 64 -7.05 14.20 10.47
C TRP A 64 -8.41 14.31 9.77
N GLY A 65 -8.43 14.55 8.46
CA GLY A 65 -9.66 14.65 7.66
C GLY A 65 -10.48 13.36 7.69
N ILE A 66 -9.83 12.20 7.60
CA ILE A 66 -10.50 10.89 7.66
C ILE A 66 -11.24 10.70 9.00
N ILE A 67 -10.61 11.14 10.10
CA ILE A 67 -11.21 11.06 11.44
C ILE A 67 -12.46 11.94 11.53
N LEU A 68 -12.40 13.18 11.01
CA LEU A 68 -13.54 14.10 11.02
C LEU A 68 -14.72 13.60 10.18
N VAL A 69 -14.45 12.95 9.05
CA VAL A 69 -15.49 12.44 8.14
C VAL A 69 -16.19 11.19 8.71
N ASN A 70 -15.67 10.58 9.78
CA ASN A 70 -16.21 9.35 10.38
C ASN A 70 -16.54 8.29 9.30
N ALA A 71 -15.65 8.20 8.30
CA ALA A 71 -15.87 7.31 7.16
C ALA A 71 -15.93 5.87 7.67
N PRO A 72 -16.87 5.03 7.17
CA PRO A 72 -17.00 3.65 7.60
C PRO A 72 -15.83 2.83 7.03
N ILE A 73 -14.68 2.86 7.70
CA ILE A 73 -13.44 2.16 7.33
C ILE A 73 -13.73 0.66 7.09
N LEU A 74 -14.68 0.10 7.85
CA LEU A 74 -15.13 -1.28 7.74
C LEU A 74 -15.66 -1.66 6.35
N LYS A 75 -16.30 -0.73 5.62
CA LYS A 75 -16.77 -0.99 4.25
C LYS A 75 -15.63 -0.96 3.23
N PHE A 76 -14.55 -0.24 3.54
CA PHE A 76 -13.39 -0.10 2.66
C PHE A 76 -12.34 -1.20 2.88
N THR A 77 -12.27 -1.80 4.07
CA THR A 77 -11.35 -2.90 4.38
C THR A 77 -11.39 -4.06 3.37
N PRO A 78 -12.56 -4.63 3.00
CA PRO A 78 -12.60 -5.73 2.02
C PRO A 78 -12.15 -5.26 0.62
N ILE A 79 -12.49 -4.04 0.22
CA ILE A 79 -12.10 -3.45 -1.06
C ILE A 79 -10.57 -3.22 -1.12
N LEU A 80 -9.99 -2.67 -0.05
CA LEU A 80 -8.55 -2.46 0.10
C LEU A 80 -7.78 -3.79 0.08
N GLY A 81 -8.29 -4.80 0.78
CA GLY A 81 -7.72 -6.15 0.78
C GLY A 81 -7.71 -6.78 -0.61
N CYS A 82 -8.80 -6.64 -1.36
CA CYS A 82 -8.87 -7.08 -2.75
C CYS A 82 -7.85 -6.35 -3.63
N LEU A 83 -7.77 -5.03 -3.55
CA LEU A 83 -6.79 -4.21 -4.28
C LEU A 83 -5.35 -4.64 -4.00
N ILE A 84 -4.99 -4.80 -2.72
CA ILE A 84 -3.64 -5.23 -2.33
C ILE A 84 -3.35 -6.64 -2.87
N GLY A 85 -4.32 -7.55 -2.80
CA GLY A 85 -4.17 -8.90 -3.32
C GLY A 85 -4.02 -8.96 -4.85
N ILE A 86 -4.76 -8.13 -5.59
CA ILE A 86 -4.61 -8.00 -7.04
C ILE A 86 -3.21 -7.48 -7.37
N ILE A 87 -2.76 -6.40 -6.71
CA ILE A 87 -1.43 -5.82 -6.94
C ILE A 87 -0.33 -6.85 -6.61
N ALA A 88 -0.44 -7.53 -5.47
CA ALA A 88 0.52 -8.55 -5.03
C ALA A 88 0.56 -9.77 -5.96
N CYS A 89 -0.59 -10.16 -6.53
CA CYS A 89 -0.69 -11.25 -7.49
C CYS A 89 -0.16 -10.86 -8.88
N PHE A 90 -0.38 -9.61 -9.32
CA PHE A 90 0.01 -9.14 -10.65
C PHE A 90 1.50 -8.75 -10.72
N LEU A 91 2.08 -8.30 -9.60
CA LEU A 91 3.50 -7.95 -9.50
C LEU A 91 4.45 -9.07 -9.98
N PRO A 92 4.35 -10.34 -9.50
CA PRO A 92 5.21 -11.42 -9.99
C PRO A 92 4.93 -11.80 -11.45
N ALA A 93 3.67 -11.69 -11.91
CA ALA A 93 3.32 -11.97 -13.29
C ALA A 93 3.99 -10.96 -14.25
N CYS A 94 3.91 -9.67 -13.94
CA CYS A 94 4.61 -8.61 -14.66
C CYS A 94 6.14 -8.77 -14.60
N LEU A 95 6.69 -9.17 -13.45
CA LEU A 95 8.14 -9.34 -13.28
C LEU A 95 8.69 -10.46 -14.16
N VAL A 96 7.99 -11.61 -14.22
CA VAL A 96 8.39 -12.76 -15.06
C VAL A 96 8.29 -12.44 -16.54
N TRP A 97 7.34 -11.61 -16.96
CA TRP A 97 7.22 -11.16 -18.35
C TRP A 97 8.31 -10.18 -18.77
N LYS A 98 8.82 -9.36 -17.83
CA LYS A 98 9.80 -8.30 -18.13
C LYS A 98 11.26 -8.75 -18.00
N LEU A 99 11.54 -9.84 -17.28
CA LEU A 99 12.89 -10.36 -17.04
C LEU A 99 13.13 -11.69 -17.77
N ASP A 100 13.97 -11.65 -18.81
CA ASP A 100 14.34 -12.83 -19.60
C ASP A 100 15.03 -13.93 -18.76
N TYR A 101 15.70 -13.59 -17.66
CA TYR A 101 16.34 -14.57 -16.77
C TYR A 101 15.35 -15.40 -15.95
N LEU A 102 14.10 -14.94 -15.80
CA LEU A 102 13.04 -15.63 -15.05
C LEU A 102 12.12 -16.45 -15.95
N LYS A 103 12.31 -16.43 -17.29
CA LYS A 103 11.54 -17.26 -18.22
C LYS A 103 11.66 -18.77 -17.93
N LYS A 104 12.69 -19.19 -17.21
CA LYS A 104 12.86 -20.58 -16.73
C LYS A 104 11.84 -20.99 -15.64
N TYR A 105 11.19 -20.03 -14.99
CA TYR A 105 10.14 -20.27 -13.97
C TYR A 105 8.72 -20.03 -14.52
N LYS A 106 8.58 -19.85 -15.84
CA LYS A 106 7.32 -19.51 -16.52
C LYS A 106 6.28 -20.64 -16.51
N ASP A 107 6.67 -21.88 -16.19
CA ASP A 107 5.86 -23.06 -16.51
C ASP A 107 4.69 -23.35 -15.55
N TRP A 108 4.93 -23.59 -14.26
CA TRP A 108 3.88 -24.22 -13.41
C TRP A 108 3.56 -23.48 -12.11
N LYS A 109 4.50 -22.70 -11.59
CA LYS A 109 4.32 -21.99 -10.31
C LYS A 109 3.59 -20.64 -10.45
N LEU A 110 3.57 -20.06 -11.65
CA LEU A 110 2.91 -18.77 -11.90
C LEU A 110 1.38 -18.92 -12.11
N ILE A 111 0.95 -20.06 -12.64
CA ILE A 111 -0.46 -20.41 -12.89
C ILE A 111 -1.31 -20.36 -11.60
N PRO A 112 -0.95 -21.02 -10.49
CA PRO A 112 -1.75 -20.97 -9.27
C PRO A 112 -1.79 -19.56 -8.67
N VAL A 113 -0.73 -18.75 -8.82
CA VAL A 113 -0.71 -17.35 -8.35
C VAL A 113 -1.74 -16.53 -9.11
N ILE A 114 -1.71 -16.56 -10.45
CA ILE A 114 -2.66 -15.82 -11.30
C ILE A 114 -4.10 -16.30 -11.06
N PHE A 115 -4.31 -17.60 -10.91
CA PHE A 115 -5.63 -18.17 -10.60
C PHE A 115 -6.14 -17.73 -9.22
N MET A 116 -5.26 -17.69 -8.21
CA MET A 116 -5.59 -17.20 -6.87
C MET A 116 -5.93 -15.70 -6.89
N GLY A 117 -5.25 -14.90 -7.72
CA GLY A 117 -5.62 -13.49 -7.94
C GLY A 117 -6.99 -13.32 -8.60
N LEU A 118 -7.34 -14.17 -9.56
CA LEU A 118 -8.66 -14.17 -10.20
C LEU A 118 -9.77 -14.56 -9.21
N ILE A 119 -9.51 -15.55 -8.33
CA ILE A 119 -10.44 -15.90 -7.24
C ILE A 119 -10.62 -14.71 -6.28
N LEU A 120 -9.55 -13.98 -5.98
CA LEU A 120 -9.61 -12.83 -5.08
C LEU A 120 -10.42 -11.65 -5.62
N LEU A 121 -10.49 -11.51 -6.95
CA LEU A 121 -11.37 -10.55 -7.63
C LEU A 121 -12.86 -10.86 -7.43
N ILE A 122 -13.20 -12.13 -7.25
CA ILE A 122 -14.57 -12.60 -7.06
C ILE A 122 -14.99 -12.48 -5.58
N SER A 123 -14.03 -12.50 -4.66
CA SER A 123 -14.24 -12.42 -3.21
C SER A 123 -15.10 -11.23 -2.73
N PRO A 124 -14.84 -9.96 -3.12
CA PRO A 124 -15.69 -8.84 -2.68
C PRO A 124 -17.09 -8.88 -3.29
N ILE A 125 -17.28 -9.52 -4.45
CA ILE A 125 -18.60 -9.65 -5.10
C ILE A 125 -19.47 -10.64 -4.31
N ILE A 126 -18.87 -11.70 -3.76
CA ILE A 126 -19.55 -12.67 -2.89
C ILE A 126 -19.81 -12.08 -1.50
N SER A 127 -18.91 -11.25 -0.96
CA SER A 127 -19.12 -10.62 0.36
C SER A 127 -20.16 -9.49 0.34
N LEU A 128 -20.47 -8.91 -0.83
CA LEU A 128 -21.46 -7.85 -0.98
C LEU A 128 -22.86 -8.35 -1.36
N TRP A 129 -23.00 -9.64 -1.69
CA TRP A 129 -24.28 -10.29 -2.04
C TRP A 129 -24.76 -11.15 -0.86
#